data_AF-A0A7X1D4W7-F1
#
_entry.id   AF-A0A7X1D4W7-F1
#
_cell.length_a   1.000
_cell.length_b   1.000
_cell.length_c   1.000
_cell.angle_alpha   90.00
_cell.angle_beta   90.00
_cell.angle_gamma   90.00
#
_symmetry.space_group_name_H-M   'P 1'
#
loop_
_entity.id
_entity.type
_entity.pdbx_description
1 polymer ?
#
loop_
_entity_poly.entity_id
_entity_poly.type
_entity_poly.pdbx_seq_one_letter_code
_entity_poly.pdbx_strand_id
1 'polypeptide(L)' 'MELEYALYQGDTLLKIGTADELAEYKQVKRKTILFYATPAYRKRTSEKSLRMIRLEEQA' A
#
# COMPACT_ATOMS: atom_id res chain seq x y z
N MET A 1 -5.09 -16.40 -5.84
CA MET A 1 -4.04 -15.38 -6.01
C MET A 1 -4.24 -14.33 -4.94
N GLU A 2 -3.43 -14.39 -3.90
CA GLU A 2 -3.43 -13.37 -2.86
C GLU A 2 -2.55 -12.23 -3.32
N LEU A 3 -3.11 -11.01 -3.34
CA LEU A 3 -2.36 -9.83 -3.70
C LEU A 3 -1.72 -9.29 -2.44
N GLU A 4 -0.42 -9.44 -2.37
CA GLU A 4 0.39 -8.86 -1.32
C GLU A 4 0.74 -7.43 -1.67
N TYR A 5 0.76 -6.62 -0.63
CA TYR A 5 1.07 -5.22 -0.72
C TYR A 5 2.04 -4.87 0.39
N ALA A 6 3.00 -4.03 0.05
CA ALA A 6 3.94 -3.45 0.97
C ALA A 6 3.58 -1.99 1.19
N LEU A 7 3.39 -1.63 2.45
CA LEU A 7 3.09 -0.29 2.89
C LEU A 7 4.37 0.40 3.34
N TYR A 8 4.72 1.48 2.66
CA TYR A 8 5.87 2.32 2.94
C TYR A 8 5.42 3.72 3.34
N GLN A 9 6.17 4.37 4.21
CA GLN A 9 6.05 5.79 4.52
C GLN A 9 7.42 6.44 4.36
N GLY A 10 7.61 7.17 3.25
CA GLY A 10 8.94 7.60 2.83
C GLY A 10 9.83 6.38 2.55
N ASP A 11 10.92 6.25 3.31
CA ASP A 11 11.89 5.16 3.24
C ASP A 11 11.65 4.05 4.28
N THR A 12 10.63 4.20 5.14
CA THR A 12 10.32 3.20 6.17
C THR A 12 9.27 2.22 5.67
N LEU A 13 9.61 0.92 5.70
CA LEU A 13 8.64 -0.16 5.55
C LEU A 13 7.80 -0.26 6.84
N LEU A 14 6.49 -0.06 6.73
CA LEU A 14 5.57 -0.20 7.86
C LEU A 14 5.11 -1.65 8.02
N LYS A 15 4.58 -2.24 6.94
CA LYS A 15 3.95 -3.56 6.98
C LYS A 15 3.85 -4.12 5.57
N ILE A 16 4.00 -5.43 5.43
CA ILE A 16 3.72 -6.19 4.21
C ILE A 16 2.62 -7.19 4.56
N GLY A 17 1.66 -7.35 3.65
CA GLY A 17 0.57 -8.30 3.80
C GLY A 17 -0.50 -8.08 2.74
N THR A 18 -1.64 -8.73 2.88
CA THR A 18 -2.75 -8.54 1.95
C THR A 18 -3.45 -7.18 2.18
N ALA A 19 -4.30 -6.78 1.24
CA ALA A 19 -5.09 -5.56 1.38
C ALA A 19 -5.98 -5.57 2.64
N ASP A 20 -6.32 -6.74 3.17
CA ASP A 20 -7.11 -6.91 4.39
C ASP A 20 -6.24 -6.69 5.64
N GLU A 21 -5.08 -7.35 5.74
CA GLU A 21 -4.16 -7.14 6.86
C GLU A 21 -3.70 -5.69 6.98
N LEU A 22 -3.47 -5.02 5.84
CA LEU A 22 -3.13 -3.61 5.83
C LEU A 22 -4.31 -2.71 6.17
N ALA A 23 -5.53 -3.11 5.80
CA ALA A 23 -6.75 -2.41 6.17
C ALA A 23 -6.94 -2.45 7.69
N GLU A 24 -6.76 -3.63 8.30
CA GLU A 24 -6.84 -3.81 9.76
C GLU A 24 -5.72 -3.07 10.49
N TYR A 25 -4.46 -3.27 10.07
CA TYR A 25 -3.30 -2.61 10.68
C TYR A 25 -3.43 -1.08 10.67
N LYS A 26 -3.96 -0.53 9.58
CA LYS A 26 -4.13 0.91 9.40
C LYS A 26 -5.50 1.42 9.86
N GLN A 27 -6.38 0.52 10.30
CA GLN A 27 -7.75 0.78 10.70
C GLN A 27 -8.58 1.52 9.64
N VAL A 28 -8.33 1.25 8.36
CA VAL A 28 -9.05 1.85 7.23
C VAL A 28 -9.76 0.79 6.40
N LYS A 29 -10.70 1.19 5.55
CA LYS A 29 -11.39 0.24 4.67
C LYS A 29 -10.47 -0.29 3.58
N ARG A 30 -10.69 -1.53 3.15
CA ARG A 30 -10.03 -2.15 1.98
C ARG A 30 -10.10 -1.26 0.71
N LYS A 31 -11.22 -0.56 0.50
CA LYS A 31 -11.37 0.43 -0.59
C LYS A 31 -10.35 1.56 -0.50
N THR A 32 -10.06 2.05 0.70
CA THR A 32 -9.06 3.11 0.95
C THR A 32 -7.65 2.59 0.74
N ILE A 33 -7.37 1.35 1.17
CA ILE A 33 -6.12 0.65 0.90
C ILE A 33 -5.87 0.50 -0.61
N LEU A 34 -6.87 0.02 -1.36
CA LEU A 34 -6.81 -0.04 -2.83
C LEU A 34 -6.61 1.35 -3.45
N PHE A 35 -7.22 2.38 -2.87
CA PHE A 35 -7.03 3.76 -3.31
C PHE A 35 -5.58 4.24 -3.12
N TYR A 36 -4.90 3.86 -2.03
CA TYR A 36 -3.48 4.16 -1.82
C TYR A 36 -2.54 3.40 -2.77
N ALA A 37 -2.95 2.20 -3.20
CA ALA A 37 -2.22 1.45 -4.22
C ALA A 37 -2.36 2.08 -5.63
N THR A 38 -3.29 3.02 -5.82
CA THR A 38 -3.52 3.65 -7.14
C THR A 38 -2.35 4.55 -7.54
N PRO A 39 -1.84 4.46 -8.79
CA PRO A 39 -0.72 5.27 -9.26
C PRO A 39 -0.98 6.78 -9.24
N ALA A 40 -2.25 7.21 -9.31
CA ALA A 40 -2.64 8.62 -9.23
C ALA A 40 -2.29 9.25 -7.88
N TYR A 41 -2.37 8.48 -6.78
CA TYR A 41 -1.99 8.95 -5.45
C TYR A 41 -0.46 9.01 -5.31
N ARG A 42 0.23 8.00 -5.83
CA ARG A 42 1.70 7.91 -5.84
C ARG A 42 2.37 9.08 -6.58
N LYS A 43 1.74 9.57 -7.66
CA LYS A 43 2.26 10.70 -8.48
C LYS A 43 2.13 12.07 -7.81
N ARG A 44 1.27 12.23 -6.81
CA ARG A 44 0.89 13.55 -6.27
C ARG A 44 1.65 13.94 -4.99
N THR A 45 2.46 13.06 -4.41
CA THR A 45 3.07 13.32 -3.10
C THR A 45 4.49 12.75 -3.04
N SER A 46 5.52 13.60 -2.93
CA SER A 46 6.92 13.20 -3.18
C SER A 46 7.86 13.12 -1.97
N GLU A 47 7.51 13.54 -0.75
CA GLU A 47 8.55 13.68 0.30
C GLU A 47 8.32 12.92 1.62
N LYS A 48 7.08 12.59 2.03
CA LYS A 48 6.79 11.77 3.24
C LYS A 48 5.58 10.84 3.08
N SER A 49 5.25 10.57 1.83
CA SER A 49 3.93 10.05 1.46
C SER A 49 3.85 8.56 1.68
N LEU A 50 2.68 8.13 2.11
CA LEU A 50 2.33 6.73 2.19
C LEU A 50 2.28 6.13 0.78
N ARG A 51 3.24 5.26 0.49
CA ARG A 51 3.34 4.51 -0.76
C ARG A 51 2.91 3.10 -0.49
N MET A 52 1.94 2.64 -1.26
CA MET A 52 1.54 1.25 -1.23
C MET A 52 2.00 0.61 -2.53
N ILE A 53 2.91 -0.34 -2.42
CA ILE A 53 3.47 -1.07 -3.56
C ILE A 53 2.80 -2.43 -3.58
N ARG A 54 2.12 -2.74 -4.67
CA ARG A 54 1.63 -4.09 -4.91
C ARG A 54 2.84 -4.96 -5.26
N LEU A 55 3.09 -5.97 -4.45
CA LEU A 55 4.07 -7.00 -4.75
C LEU A 55 3.35 -8.00 -5.66
N GLU A 56 3.21 -7.65 -6.94
CA GLU A 56 2.96 -8.69 -7.94
C GLU A 56 4.30 -9.38 -8.15
N GLU A 57 4.38 -10.67 -7.82
CA GLU A 57 5.44 -11.52 -8.34
C GLU A 57 5.50 -11.28 -9.85
N GLN A 58 6.60 -10.70 -10.30
CA GLN A 58 6.92 -10.62 -11.72
C GLN A 58 7.25 -12.05 -12.14
N ALA A 59 6.27 -12.73 -12.76
CA ALA A 59 6.48 -14.00 -13.46
C ALA A 59 7.25 -13.78 -14.77
#